data_AF-A0A7R9LS75-F1
#
_entry.id   AF-A0A7R9LS75-F1
#
_cell.length_a   1.000
_cell.length_b   1.000
_cell.length_c   1.000
_cell.angle_alpha   90.00
_cell.angle_beta   90.00
_cell.angle_gamma   90.00
#
_symmetry.space_group_name_H-M   'P 1'
#
loop_
_entity.id
_entity.type
_entity.pdbx_description
1 polymer ?
#
loop_
_entity_poly.entity_id
_entity_poly.type
_entity_poly.pdbx_seq_one_letter_code
_entity_poly.pdbx_strand_id
1 'polypeptide(L)'
;MEYQTKRGGRVILSDIQTYPKQDGWTPLEAMAKTISVETGITQALLKQNELADSVKDSDYSGFLVNFLREQIRDLKELGDHVTRLKRVGPGIGEYLYDKYSIMKK
;
A
#
# COMPACT_ATOMS: atom_id res chain seq x y z
N MET A 1 5.39 -14.58 6.25
CA MET A 1 5.79 -15.58 7.27
C MET A 1 6.68 -16.68 6.72
N GLU A 2 6.32 -17.25 5.57
CA GLU A 2 7.09 -18.33 4.92
C GLU A 2 8.57 -17.99 4.69
N TYR A 3 8.88 -16.76 4.25
CA TYR A 3 10.26 -16.32 4.06
C TYR A 3 11.10 -16.40 5.34
N GLN A 4 10.54 -15.96 6.47
CA GLN A 4 11.20 -15.99 7.77
C GLN A 4 11.51 -17.44 8.20
N THR A 5 10.55 -18.35 8.02
CA THR A 5 10.76 -19.78 8.34
C THR A 5 11.77 -20.44 7.39
N LYS A 6 11.77 -20.06 6.10
CA LYS A 6 12.72 -20.58 5.11
C LYS A 6 14.17 -20.20 5.45
N ARG A 7 14.39 -19.00 5.99
CA ARG A 7 15.70 -18.52 6.44
C ARG A 7 16.11 -19.05 7.82
N GLY A 8 15.30 -19.91 8.45
CA GLY A 8 15.54 -20.43 9.80
C GLY A 8 15.25 -19.43 10.93
N GLY A 9 14.62 -18.30 10.62
CA GLY A 9 14.23 -17.28 11.59
C GLY A 9 12.99 -17.69 12.39
N ARG A 10 12.83 -17.07 13.57
CA ARG A 10 11.62 -17.23 14.40
C ARG A 10 10.60 -16.15 14.05
N VAL A 11 9.34 -16.56 13.87
CA VAL A 11 8.21 -15.65 13.72
C VAL A 11 7.73 -15.25 15.11
N ILE A 12 7.67 -13.94 15.37
CA ILE A 12 7.11 -13.38 16.61
C ILE A 12 5.91 -12.51 16.20
N LEU A 13 4.73 -12.88 16.68
CA LEU A 13 3.49 -12.15 16.40
C LEU A 13 3.31 -11.02 17.42
N SER A 14 2.72 -9.93 16.98
CA SER A 14 2.32 -8.79 17.81
C SER A 14 0.90 -8.40 17.47
N ASP A 15 0.23 -7.71 18.39
CA ASP A 15 -1.16 -7.30 18.19
C ASP A 15 -1.27 -6.33 17.00
N ILE A 16 -2.27 -6.59 16.15
CA ILE A 16 -2.60 -5.70 15.03
C ILE A 16 -3.48 -4.59 15.59
N GLN A 17 -2.95 -3.36 15.57
CA GLN A 17 -3.71 -2.20 16.03
C GLN A 17 -4.92 -1.97 15.14
N THR A 18 -6.07 -1.73 15.77
CA THR A 18 -7.30 -1.40 15.04
C THR A 18 -7.15 -0.01 14.44
N TYR A 19 -7.51 0.12 13.17
CA TYR A 19 -7.57 1.43 12.53
C TYR A 19 -8.67 2.27 13.22
N PRO A 20 -8.42 3.56 13.54
CA PRO A 20 -9.41 4.38 14.23
C PRO A 20 -10.69 4.48 13.41
N LYS A 21 -11.83 4.23 14.07
CA LYS A 21 -13.14 4.36 13.44
C LYS A 21 -13.35 5.83 13.06
N GLN A 22 -13.45 6.11 11.77
CA GLN A 22 -13.88 7.41 11.25
C GLN A 22 -15.16 7.16 10.45
N ASP A 23 -16.24 7.80 10.86
CA ASP A 23 -17.52 7.76 10.14
C ASP A 23 -17.55 8.88 9.08
N GLY A 24 -18.12 8.60 7.92
CA GLY A 24 -18.43 9.63 6.91
C GLY A 24 -17.30 10.01 5.94
N TRP A 25 -16.38 9.10 5.63
CA TRP A 25 -15.33 9.35 4.64
C TRP A 25 -15.91 9.69 3.26
N THR A 26 -15.40 10.76 2.66
CA THR A 26 -15.53 10.93 1.21
C THR A 26 -14.60 9.97 0.48
N PRO A 27 -14.94 9.52 -0.75
CA PRO A 27 -14.04 8.69 -1.56
C PRO A 27 -12.65 9.30 -1.74
N LEU A 28 -12.57 10.63 -1.86
CA LEU A 28 -11.31 11.34 -2.00
C LEU A 28 -10.45 11.28 -0.72
N GLU A 29 -11.05 11.49 0.45
CA GLU A 29 -10.37 11.34 1.73
C GLU A 29 -9.88 9.91 1.92
N ALA A 30 -10.70 8.92 1.56
CA ALA A 30 -10.36 7.51 1.68
C ALA A 30 -9.12 7.18 0.86
N MET A 31 -9.12 7.57 -0.42
CA MET A 31 -7.97 7.36 -1.31
C MET A 31 -6.72 8.11 -0.82
N ALA A 32 -6.86 9.34 -0.32
CA ALA A 32 -5.74 10.10 0.23
C ALA A 32 -5.13 9.42 1.47
N LYS A 33 -5.97 8.83 2.33
CA LYS A 33 -5.46 8.06 3.46
C LYS A 33 -4.80 6.77 3.02
N THR A 34 -5.37 6.04 2.06
CA THR A 34 -4.74 4.84 1.51
C THR A 34 -3.34 5.15 0.98
N ILE A 35 -3.17 6.25 0.23
CA ILE A 35 -1.84 6.69 -0.21
C ILE A 35 -0.89 6.94 0.96
N SER A 36 -1.36 7.58 2.03
CA SER A 36 -0.54 7.80 3.23
C SER A 36 -0.11 6.48 3.90
N VAL A 37 -0.98 5.48 3.92
CA VAL A 37 -0.68 4.15 4.47
C VAL A 37 0.31 3.40 3.58
N GLU A 38 0.04 3.31 2.27
CA GLU A 38 0.93 2.66 1.30
C GLU A 38 2.31 3.32 1.26
N THR A 39 2.38 4.65 1.35
CA THR A 39 3.66 5.37 1.44
C THR A 39 4.43 4.97 2.70
N GLY A 40 3.74 4.79 3.84
CA GLY A 40 4.34 4.30 5.08
C GLY A 40 4.88 2.88 4.95
N ILE A 41 4.15 1.99 4.26
CA ILE A 41 4.57 0.62 3.98
C ILE A 41 5.80 0.62 3.06
N THR A 42 5.77 1.40 1.98
CA THR A 42 6.89 1.57 1.05
C THR A 42 8.14 2.06 1.78
N GLN A 43 8.02 3.05 2.67
CA GLN A 43 9.15 3.53 3.48
C GLN A 43 9.69 2.46 4.44
N ALA A 44 8.82 1.64 5.04
CA ALA A 44 9.25 0.53 5.88
C ALA A 44 10.03 -0.53 5.07
N LEU A 45 9.57 -0.85 3.86
CA LEU A 45 10.26 -1.77 2.95
C LEU A 45 11.62 -1.23 2.50
N LEU A 46 11.72 0.07 2.18
CA LEU A 46 12.99 0.71 1.83
C LEU A 46 14.00 0.65 2.98
N LYS A 47 13.57 0.94 4.21
CA LYS A 47 14.43 0.79 5.40
C LYS A 47 14.90 -0.64 5.62
N GLN A 48 14.02 -1.63 5.36
CA GLN A 48 14.42 -3.04 5.41
C GLN A 48 15.45 -3.38 4.33
N ASN A 49 15.30 -2.81 3.13
CA ASN A 49 16.27 -3.01 2.05
C ASN A 49 17.63 -2.38 2.37
N GLU A 50 17.65 -1.16 2.91
CA GLU A 50 18.88 -0.50 3.38
C GLU A 50 19.58 -1.34 4.46
N LEU A 51 18.82 -1.92 5.39
CA LEU A 51 19.35 -2.84 6.39
C LEU A 51 19.92 -4.12 5.75
N ALA A 52 19.21 -4.72 4.78
CA ALA A 52 19.67 -5.88 4.05
C ALA A 52 21.00 -5.61 3.34
N ASP A 53 21.13 -4.46 2.69
CA ASP A 53 22.34 -4.03 2.00
C ASP A 53 23.49 -3.79 2.99
N SER A 54 23.22 -3.21 4.17
CA SER A 54 24.23 -3.00 5.22
C SER A 54 24.84 -4.31 5.75
N VAL A 55 24.03 -5.38 5.82
CA VAL A 55 24.45 -6.72 6.26
C VAL A 55 24.91 -7.58 5.07
N LYS A 56 24.83 -7.05 3.84
CA LYS A 56 25.17 -7.73 2.58
C LYS A 56 24.32 -8.99 2.32
N ASP A 57 23.05 -8.97 2.72
CA ASP A 57 22.10 -10.06 2.51
C ASP A 57 21.42 -9.93 1.14
N SER A 58 22.07 -10.44 0.10
CA SER A 58 21.61 -10.35 -1.29
C SER A 58 20.31 -11.11 -1.55
N ASP A 59 20.07 -12.22 -0.84
CA ASP A 59 18.82 -13.00 -0.98
C ASP A 59 17.63 -12.23 -0.37
N TYR A 60 17.82 -11.55 0.76
CA TYR A 60 16.76 -10.73 1.36
C TYR A 60 16.47 -9.46 0.55
N SER A 61 17.51 -8.77 0.07
CA SER A 61 17.37 -7.65 -0.86
C SER A 61 16.61 -8.08 -2.13
N GLY A 62 16.99 -9.22 -2.72
CA GLY A 62 16.29 -9.80 -3.88
C GLY A 62 14.82 -10.14 -3.61
N PHE A 63 14.50 -10.63 -2.41
CA PHE A 63 13.11 -10.88 -1.99
C PHE A 63 12.29 -9.58 -1.89
N LEU A 64 12.86 -8.53 -1.30
CA LEU A 64 12.17 -7.23 -1.12
C LEU A 64 11.88 -6.50 -2.44
N VAL A 65 12.71 -6.69 -3.47
CA VAL A 65 12.54 -6.05 -4.79
C VAL A 65 11.16 -6.32 -5.40
N ASN A 66 10.61 -7.52 -5.23
CA ASN A 66 9.27 -7.84 -5.77
C ASN A 66 8.17 -7.00 -5.10
N PHE A 67 8.23 -6.87 -3.77
CA PHE A 67 7.28 -6.05 -3.02
C PHE A 67 7.43 -4.56 -3.35
N LEU A 68 8.66 -4.06 -3.50
CA LEU A 68 8.89 -2.67 -3.89
C LEU A 68 8.32 -2.35 -5.28
N ARG A 69 8.39 -3.28 -6.23
CA ARG A 69 7.80 -3.11 -7.57
C ARG A 69 6.27 -3.08 -7.53
N GLU A 70 5.66 -3.94 -6.73
CA GLU A 70 4.21 -3.94 -6.50
C GLU A 70 3.76 -2.62 -5.88
N GLN A 71 4.44 -2.17 -4.82
CA GLN A 71 4.13 -0.92 -4.14
C GLN A 71 4.19 0.31 -5.07
N ILE A 72 5.17 0.37 -5.99
CA ILE A 72 5.25 1.44 -6.99
C ILE A 72 4.05 1.40 -7.95
N ARG A 73 3.61 0.20 -8.35
CA ARG A 73 2.43 0.02 -9.21
C ARG A 73 1.16 0.47 -8.47
N ASP A 74 1.00 0.04 -7.23
CA ASP A 74 -0.18 0.33 -6.42
C ASP A 74 -0.28 1.84 -6.11
N LEU A 75 0.83 2.48 -5.75
CA LEU A 75 0.87 3.93 -5.56
C LEU A 75 0.52 4.71 -6.84
N LYS A 76 0.96 4.23 -8.00
CA LYS A 76 0.61 4.84 -9.28
C LYS A 76 -0.88 4.71 -9.58
N GLU A 77 -1.45 3.53 -9.35
CA GLU A 77 -2.87 3.28 -9.53
C GLU A 77 -3.72 4.13 -8.58
N LEU A 78 -3.36 4.22 -7.30
CA LEU A 78 -4.00 5.09 -6.33
C LEU A 78 -3.91 6.57 -6.72
N GLY A 79 -2.77 7.02 -7.24
CA GLY A 79 -2.60 8.38 -7.75
C GLY A 79 -3.53 8.68 -8.93
N ASP A 80 -3.72 7.72 -9.83
CA ASP A 80 -4.68 7.83 -10.93
C ASP A 80 -6.12 7.87 -10.41
N HIS A 81 -6.43 7.07 -9.40
CA HIS A 81 -7.73 7.07 -8.76
C HIS A 81 -8.07 8.43 -8.16
N VAL A 82 -7.15 9.05 -7.41
CA VAL A 82 -7.30 10.40 -6.84
C VAL A 82 -7.50 11.45 -7.94
N THR A 83 -6.72 11.37 -9.01
CA THR A 83 -6.81 12.34 -10.12
C THR A 83 -8.17 12.24 -10.82
N ARG A 84 -8.68 11.02 -11.04
CA ARG A 84 -10.00 10.79 -11.62
C ARG A 84 -11.12 11.28 -10.69
N LEU A 85 -11.03 11.01 -9.39
CA LEU A 85 -12.01 11.50 -8.39
C LEU A 85 -12.07 13.02 -8.35
N LYS A 86 -10.91 13.70 -8.33
CA LYS A 86 -10.84 15.16 -8.40
C LYS A 86 -11.46 15.73 -9.68
N ARG A 87 -11.33 15.01 -10.80
CA ARG A 87 -11.87 15.42 -12.11
C ARG A 87 -13.38 15.28 -12.20
N VAL A 88 -13.96 14.22 -11.63
CA VAL A 88 -15.42 13.99 -11.72
C VAL A 88 -16.21 14.86 -10.73
N GLY A 89 -15.58 15.29 -9.64
CA GLY A 89 -16.22 16.11 -8.61
C GLY A 89 -17.25 15.34 -7.75
N PRO A 90 -17.74 15.95 -6.67
CA PRO A 90 -18.63 15.29 -5.71
C PRO A 90 -20.03 15.00 -6.28
N GLY A 91 -20.71 14.00 -5.72
CA GLY A 91 -22.10 13.67 -6.07
C GLY A 91 -22.21 12.67 -7.23
N ILE A 92 -22.81 13.10 -8.36
CA ILE A 92 -22.98 12.21 -9.54
C ILE A 92 -21.63 11.72 -10.08
N GLY A 93 -20.59 12.55 -10.01
CA GLY A 93 -19.26 12.19 -10.45
C GLY A 93 -18.69 10.98 -9.72
N GLU A 94 -18.84 10.96 -8.39
CA GLU A 94 -18.41 9.84 -7.53
C GLU A 94 -19.20 8.57 -7.82
N TYR A 95 -20.52 8.67 -8.02
CA TYR A 95 -21.36 7.51 -8.38
C TYR A 95 -20.95 6.91 -9.73
N LEU A 96 -20.73 7.74 -10.75
CA LEU A 96 -20.28 7.27 -12.06
C LEU A 96 -18.87 6.66 -11.96
N TYR A 97 -18.00 7.26 -11.17
CA TYR A 97 -16.67 6.74 -10.94
C TYR A 97 -16.67 5.36 -10.28
N ASP A 98 -17.48 5.16 -9.24
CA ASP A 98 -17.65 3.87 -8.60
C ASP A 98 -18.11 2.80 -9.61
N LYS A 99 -19.16 3.12 -10.37
CA LYS A 99 -19.76 2.22 -11.36
C LYS A 99 -18.81 1.82 -12.51
N TYR A 100 -17.98 2.73 -12.99
CA TYR A 100 -17.19 2.52 -14.22
C TYR A 100 -15.68 2.34 -13.99
N SER A 101 -15.15 2.78 -12.84
CA SER A 101 -13.71 2.75 -12.55
C SER A 101 -13.33 1.79 -11.43
N ILE A 102 -14.20 1.55 -10.43
CA ILE A 102 -13.91 0.62 -9.32
C ILE A 102 -14.55 -0.74 -9.60
N MET A 103 -15.79 -0.78 -10.10
CA MET A 103 -16.51 -2.04 -10.35
C MET A 103 -16.12 -2.79 -11.64
N LYS A 104 -14.98 -2.49 -12.27
CA LYS A 104 -14.50 -3.32 -13.39
C LYS A 104 -14.04 -4.69 -12.86
N LYS A 105 -14.99 -5.64 -12.85
CA LYS A 105 -14.72 -7.08 -12.84
C LYS A 105 -14.13 -7.53 -14.18
#